data_AF-A0A434R4S6-F1
#
_entry.id   AF-A0A434R4S6-F1
#
_cell.length_a   1.000
_cell.length_b   1.000
_cell.length_c   1.000
_cell.angle_alpha   90.00
_cell.angle_beta   90.00
_cell.angle_gamma   90.00
#
_symmetry.space_group_name_H-M   'P 1'
#
loop_
_entity.id
_entity.type
_entity.pdbx_description
1 polymer ?
#
loop_
_entity_poly.entity_id
_entity_poly.type
_entity_poly.pdbx_seq_one_letter_code
_entity_poly.pdbx_strand_id
1 'polypeptide(L)'
;VCSAPGLGGSLPARVIAPDDLGQEVRGKGTNTRYVTNILPEGKPADSLLVVEVITPGGHTSSYPPHKHDQDNLPAESYLEETYYHRLNPPQGFAFQRVYTDADRNGVRDLDEAMAIEDGDVVLVPKGYHPCAACHGYDLYYLNVMAGPKRTWKFHNAAEHEWLMKA
;
A
#
# COMPACT_ATOMS: atom_id res chain seq x y z
N VAL A 1 -16.58 0.09 -0.12
CA VAL A 1 -16.79 0.71 1.21
C VAL A 1 -15.64 0.28 2.09
N CYS A 2 -14.93 1.21 2.70
CA CYS A 2 -13.81 0.91 3.61
C CYS A 2 -14.34 0.88 5.05
N SER A 3 -13.97 -0.12 5.84
CA SER A 3 -14.44 -0.27 7.23
C SER A 3 -13.36 -0.83 8.14
N ALA A 4 -13.34 -0.38 9.39
CA ALA A 4 -12.51 -0.89 10.48
C ALA A 4 -13.27 -0.68 11.81
N PRO A 5 -12.84 -1.29 12.93
CA PRO A 5 -13.46 -1.07 14.23
C PRO A 5 -13.47 0.42 14.61
N GLY A 6 -14.61 0.93 15.07
CA GLY A 6 -14.70 2.23 15.75
C GLY A 6 -14.37 2.05 17.23
N LEU A 7 -13.61 2.96 17.82
CA LEU A 7 -13.11 2.87 19.20
C LEU A 7 -13.95 3.70 20.18
N GLY A 8 -15.25 3.85 19.87
CA GLY A 8 -16.17 4.69 20.63
C GLY A 8 -15.94 6.20 20.43
N GLY A 9 -15.18 6.59 19.40
CA GLY A 9 -14.93 7.98 19.07
C GLY A 9 -16.20 8.70 18.62
N SER A 10 -16.45 9.88 19.18
CA SER A 10 -17.57 10.78 18.83
C SER A 10 -17.29 11.63 17.59
N LEU A 11 -16.42 11.17 16.68
CA LEU A 11 -16.08 11.92 15.49
C LEU A 11 -17.35 12.14 14.64
N PRO A 12 -17.71 13.38 14.30
CA PRO A 12 -18.90 13.63 13.50
C PRO A 12 -18.71 13.12 12.08
N ALA A 13 -19.82 12.79 11.42
CA ALA A 13 -19.82 12.58 9.99
C ALA A 13 -19.27 13.82 9.28
N ARG A 14 -18.40 13.61 8.29
CA ARG A 14 -17.83 14.70 7.49
C ARG A 14 -17.61 14.24 6.06
N VAL A 15 -17.60 15.21 5.15
CA VAL A 15 -17.15 15.01 3.77
C VAL A 15 -15.64 15.20 3.73
N ILE A 16 -14.95 14.38 2.95
CA ILE A 16 -13.56 14.61 2.54
C ILE A 16 -13.65 15.02 1.08
N ALA A 17 -13.60 16.32 0.81
CA ALA A 17 -13.76 16.84 -0.55
C ALA A 17 -12.44 16.74 -1.32
N PRO A 18 -12.46 16.77 -2.68
CA PRO A 18 -11.24 16.76 -3.47
C PRO A 18 -10.22 17.85 -3.06
N ASP A 19 -10.71 19.03 -2.70
CA ASP A 19 -9.88 20.17 -2.26
C ASP A 19 -9.19 19.93 -0.90
N ASP A 20 -9.62 18.93 -0.13
CA ASP A 20 -9.01 18.55 1.16
C ASP A 20 -7.89 17.50 1.01
N LEU A 21 -7.72 16.92 -0.19
CA LEU A 21 -6.84 15.79 -0.44
C LEU A 21 -5.39 16.21 -0.62
N GLY A 22 -4.49 15.62 0.16
CA GLY A 22 -3.05 15.80 -0.01
C GLY A 22 -2.54 14.95 -1.16
N GLN A 23 -2.14 15.58 -2.26
CA GLN A 23 -1.54 14.92 -3.42
C GLN A 23 -0.03 15.08 -3.45
N GLU A 24 0.67 14.03 -3.85
CA GLU A 24 2.12 14.02 -3.96
C GLU A 24 2.61 13.12 -5.09
N VAL A 25 3.76 13.48 -5.65
CA VAL A 25 4.50 12.63 -6.60
C VAL A 25 5.64 11.98 -5.83
N ARG A 26 5.68 10.65 -5.79
CA ARG A 26 6.74 9.88 -5.12
C ARG A 26 7.62 9.15 -6.15
N GLY A 27 8.90 9.00 -5.84
CA GLY A 27 9.86 8.26 -6.66
C GLY A 27 10.44 9.06 -7.85
N LYS A 28 11.26 8.38 -8.66
CA LYS A 28 11.91 8.90 -9.87
C LYS A 28 11.94 7.80 -10.94
N GLY A 29 11.99 8.18 -12.22
CA GLY A 29 12.07 7.23 -13.34
C GLY A 29 10.90 6.22 -13.32
N THR A 30 11.21 4.93 -13.50
CA THR A 30 10.23 3.84 -13.46
C THR A 30 9.70 3.51 -12.06
N ASN A 31 10.06 4.28 -11.02
CA ASN A 31 9.45 4.22 -9.69
C ASN A 31 8.56 5.46 -9.40
N THR A 32 8.30 6.31 -10.40
CA THR A 32 7.45 7.49 -10.25
C THR A 32 5.98 7.09 -10.14
N ARG A 33 5.27 7.62 -9.15
CA ARG A 33 3.85 7.35 -8.88
C ARG A 33 3.14 8.57 -8.29
N TYR A 34 1.84 8.63 -8.50
CA TYR A 34 0.98 9.71 -8.03
C TYR A 34 0.13 9.21 -6.87
N VAL A 35 0.24 9.86 -5.71
CA VAL A 35 -0.41 9.42 -4.46
C VAL A 35 -1.41 10.47 -4.02
N THR A 36 -2.62 10.04 -3.67
CA THR A 36 -3.62 10.89 -3.03
C THR A 36 -3.93 10.34 -1.63
N ASN A 37 -3.58 11.12 -0.60
CA ASN A 37 -3.81 10.74 0.79
C ASN A 37 -5.25 11.11 1.22
N ILE A 38 -6.18 10.16 1.07
CA ILE A 38 -7.61 10.36 1.38
C ILE A 38 -7.86 10.51 2.88
N LEU A 39 -7.32 9.59 3.68
CA LEU A 39 -7.47 9.60 5.13
C LEU A 39 -6.15 9.22 5.81
N PRO A 40 -5.13 10.10 5.77
CA PRO A 40 -3.83 9.83 6.38
C PRO A 40 -3.87 9.89 7.91
N GLU A 41 -2.77 9.46 8.56
CA GLU A 41 -2.62 9.43 10.02
C GLU A 41 -2.94 10.79 10.69
N GLY A 42 -2.49 11.90 10.09
CA GLY A 42 -2.73 13.24 10.62
C GLY A 42 -4.17 13.76 10.54
N LYS A 43 -5.11 13.02 9.92
CA LYS A 43 -6.52 13.38 9.85
C LYS A 43 -7.37 12.56 10.84
N PRO A 44 -8.48 13.11 11.39
CA PRO A 44 -9.24 12.42 12.43
C PRO A 44 -9.93 11.14 11.94
N ALA A 45 -9.57 10.00 12.51
CA ALA A 45 -10.29 8.73 12.43
C ALA A 45 -9.80 7.81 13.54
N ASP A 46 -10.65 6.88 13.99
CA ASP A 46 -10.28 5.94 15.05
C ASP A 46 -9.23 4.93 14.56
N SER A 47 -9.49 4.31 13.40
CA SER A 47 -8.68 3.17 12.91
C SER A 47 -8.23 3.31 11.45
N LEU A 48 -9.10 3.83 10.57
CA LEU A 48 -8.86 3.79 9.13
C LEU A 48 -7.70 4.69 8.68
N LEU A 49 -6.85 4.13 7.84
CA LEU A 49 -5.94 4.82 6.94
C LEU A 49 -6.35 4.48 5.51
N VAL A 50 -6.50 5.49 4.64
CA VAL A 50 -6.93 5.31 3.24
C VAL A 50 -6.06 6.16 2.32
N VAL A 51 -5.51 5.52 1.29
CA VAL A 51 -4.66 6.15 0.28
C VAL A 51 -4.95 5.53 -1.08
N GLU A 52 -4.91 6.31 -2.14
CA GLU A 52 -4.93 5.80 -3.51
C GLU A 52 -3.61 6.14 -4.21
N VAL A 53 -3.22 5.27 -5.15
CA VAL A 53 -1.99 5.43 -5.92
C VAL A 53 -2.25 5.12 -7.38
N ILE A 54 -1.69 5.94 -8.28
CA ILE A 54 -1.59 5.67 -9.71
C ILE A 54 -0.12 5.40 -10.05
N THR A 55 0.11 4.23 -10.65
CA THR A 55 1.40 3.73 -11.11
C THR A 55 1.36 3.61 -12.63
N PRO A 56 2.10 4.47 -13.36
CA PRO A 56 2.12 4.44 -14.82
C PRO A 56 2.54 3.10 -15.40
N GLY A 57 2.08 2.78 -16.62
CA GLY A 57 2.43 1.54 -17.30
C GLY A 57 3.95 1.33 -17.42
N GLY A 58 4.43 0.18 -16.95
CA GLY A 58 5.86 -0.17 -16.89
C GLY A 58 6.58 0.32 -15.64
N HIS A 59 5.89 0.98 -14.70
CA HIS A 59 6.46 1.43 -13.44
C HIS A 59 6.23 0.41 -12.31
N THR A 60 7.02 0.53 -11.24
CA THR A 60 6.81 -0.19 -9.98
C THR A 60 6.36 0.76 -8.87
N SER A 61 5.49 0.26 -7.99
CA SER A 61 5.00 0.97 -6.82
C SER A 61 4.92 0.07 -5.60
N SER A 62 4.59 0.64 -4.44
CA SER A 62 4.89 0.01 -3.14
C SER A 62 6.34 -0.49 -3.10
N TYR A 63 7.22 0.29 -3.75
CA TYR A 63 8.63 -0.01 -4.05
C TYR A 63 9.54 1.18 -3.66
N PRO A 64 10.70 1.01 -3.00
CA PRO A 64 11.25 -0.25 -2.50
C PRO A 64 10.26 -1.01 -1.59
N PRO A 65 10.30 -2.35 -1.59
CA PRO A 65 9.32 -3.16 -0.86
C PRO A 65 9.39 -2.82 0.62
N HIS A 66 8.22 -2.68 1.25
CA HIS A 66 8.10 -2.37 2.67
C HIS A 66 7.03 -3.24 3.33
N LYS A 67 7.10 -3.37 4.65
CA LYS A 67 6.16 -4.12 5.48
C LYS A 67 5.75 -3.33 6.72
N HIS A 68 4.60 -3.65 7.26
CA HIS A 68 4.05 -3.13 8.52
C HIS A 68 3.21 -4.24 9.18
N ASP A 69 3.89 -5.32 9.56
CA ASP A 69 3.30 -6.58 10.02
C ASP A 69 3.67 -6.95 11.46
N GLN A 70 4.30 -6.03 12.20
CA GLN A 70 4.69 -6.23 13.60
C GLN A 70 4.22 -5.06 14.49
N ASP A 71 3.61 -5.35 15.64
CA ASP A 71 3.32 -4.34 16.67
C ASP A 71 4.59 -4.05 17.48
N ASN A 72 5.53 -3.33 16.87
CA ASN A 72 6.88 -3.07 17.39
C ASN A 72 7.24 -1.58 17.28
N LEU A 73 6.34 -0.70 17.71
CA LEU A 73 6.60 0.74 17.68
C LEU A 73 7.75 1.11 18.64
N PRO A 74 8.64 2.06 18.26
CA PRO A 74 8.51 2.97 17.12
C PRO A 74 9.07 2.44 15.79
N ALA A 75 9.62 1.21 15.75
CA ALA A 75 10.29 0.67 14.58
C ALA A 75 9.29 0.28 13.48
N GLU A 76 8.18 -0.35 13.85
CA GLU A 76 7.17 -0.83 12.92
C GLU A 76 5.78 -0.88 13.58
N SER A 77 4.73 -0.57 12.82
CA SER A 77 3.34 -0.74 13.23
C SER A 77 2.75 -2.00 12.62
N TYR A 78 1.84 -2.69 13.32
CA TYR A 78 1.00 -3.71 12.71
C TYR A 78 -0.20 -3.04 12.02
N LEU A 79 -0.27 -3.14 10.69
CA LEU A 79 -1.39 -2.69 9.88
C LEU A 79 -1.70 -3.77 8.84
N GLU A 80 -2.90 -4.32 8.89
CA GLU A 80 -3.45 -5.08 7.76
C GLU A 80 -3.69 -4.12 6.60
N GLU A 81 -3.44 -4.56 5.37
CA GLU A 81 -3.67 -3.75 4.18
C GLU A 81 -4.43 -4.52 3.10
N THR A 82 -5.33 -3.83 2.42
CA THR A 82 -6.00 -4.31 1.21
C THR A 82 -5.65 -3.44 0.02
N TYR A 83 -5.62 -4.02 -1.18
CA TYR A 83 -5.40 -3.33 -2.45
C TYR A 83 -6.57 -3.63 -3.38
N TYR A 84 -7.41 -2.63 -3.69
CA TYR A 84 -8.40 -2.74 -4.76
C TYR A 84 -7.85 -2.12 -6.05
N HIS A 85 -7.67 -2.92 -7.09
CA HIS A 85 -6.97 -2.52 -8.31
C HIS A 85 -7.93 -2.10 -9.41
N ARG A 86 -7.50 -1.13 -10.22
CA ARG A 86 -8.08 -0.80 -11.53
C ARG A 86 -6.96 -0.67 -12.56
N LEU A 87 -7.27 -0.95 -13.82
CA LEU A 87 -6.35 -0.82 -14.94
C LEU A 87 -6.92 0.07 -16.04
N ASN A 88 -6.03 0.78 -16.73
CA ASN A 88 -6.37 1.54 -17.92
C ASN A 88 -5.35 1.27 -19.04
N PRO A 89 -5.74 0.67 -20.18
CA PRO A 89 -7.06 0.10 -20.47
C PRO A 89 -7.44 -1.12 -19.59
N PRO A 90 -8.74 -1.42 -19.38
CA PRO A 90 -9.20 -2.38 -18.36
C PRO A 90 -8.92 -3.86 -18.67
N GLN A 91 -8.58 -4.21 -19.91
CA GLN A 91 -8.19 -5.59 -20.26
C GLN A 91 -6.74 -5.93 -19.89
N GLY A 92 -6.01 -4.99 -19.29
CA GLY A 92 -4.65 -5.20 -18.83
C GLY A 92 -4.57 -6.06 -17.59
N PHE A 93 -3.34 -6.33 -17.16
CA PHE A 93 -3.03 -6.90 -15.86
C PHE A 93 -1.79 -6.23 -15.29
N ALA A 94 -1.58 -6.40 -13.99
CA ALA A 94 -0.33 -6.06 -13.30
C ALA A 94 0.12 -7.26 -12.47
N PHE A 95 1.32 -7.18 -11.90
CA PHE A 95 1.77 -8.16 -10.92
C PHE A 95 1.84 -7.54 -9.54
N GLN A 96 1.33 -8.26 -8.54
CA GLN A 96 1.62 -7.99 -7.13
C GLN A 96 2.30 -9.22 -6.53
N ARG A 97 3.33 -8.99 -5.72
CA ARG A 97 3.98 -10.05 -4.95
C ARG A 97 3.80 -9.76 -3.49
N VAL A 98 3.37 -10.73 -2.68
CA VAL A 98 3.32 -10.63 -1.22
C VAL A 98 4.27 -11.67 -0.63
N TYR A 99 5.30 -11.22 0.08
CA TYR A 99 6.34 -12.12 0.58
C TYR A 99 6.95 -11.68 1.92
N THR A 100 7.32 -12.62 2.79
CA THR A 100 8.03 -12.33 4.05
C THR A 100 9.53 -12.48 3.88
N ASP A 101 10.34 -12.01 4.84
CA ASP A 101 11.77 -12.36 4.91
C ASP A 101 12.02 -13.88 4.80
N ALA A 102 13.15 -14.26 4.23
CA ALA A 102 13.58 -15.64 4.16
C ALA A 102 14.24 -16.05 5.47
N ASP A 103 14.01 -17.31 5.89
CA ASP A 103 14.73 -17.89 7.01
C ASP A 103 16.21 -18.13 6.66
N ARG A 104 16.97 -18.64 7.62
CA ARG A 104 18.40 -18.96 7.45
C ARG A 104 18.69 -20.00 6.35
N ASN A 105 17.69 -20.74 5.89
CA ASN A 105 17.80 -21.73 4.82
C ASN A 105 17.32 -21.17 3.46
N GLY A 106 16.91 -19.90 3.42
CA GLY A 106 16.38 -19.27 2.21
C GLY A 106 14.90 -19.54 1.95
N VAL A 107 14.16 -20.09 2.90
CA VAL A 107 12.72 -20.40 2.77
C VAL A 107 11.88 -19.26 3.32
N ARG A 108 10.88 -18.81 2.57
CA ARG A 108 9.91 -17.81 3.02
C ARG A 108 8.63 -18.50 3.49
N ASP A 109 8.04 -18.00 4.57
CA ASP A 109 6.76 -18.50 5.09
C ASP A 109 5.58 -18.08 4.20
N LEU A 110 5.70 -16.93 3.53
CA LEU A 110 4.78 -16.46 2.50
C LEU A 110 5.60 -15.92 1.32
N ASP A 111 5.27 -16.35 0.10
CA ASP A 111 5.85 -15.83 -1.14
C ASP A 111 4.92 -16.11 -2.33
N GLU A 112 3.94 -15.23 -2.52
CA GLU A 112 2.94 -15.36 -3.57
C GLU A 112 3.09 -14.25 -4.61
N ALA A 113 3.15 -14.61 -5.89
CA ALA A 113 3.11 -13.67 -7.00
C ALA A 113 1.82 -13.90 -7.79
N MET A 114 1.03 -12.84 -7.92
CA MET A 114 -0.29 -12.87 -8.52
C MET A 114 -0.32 -11.96 -9.75
N ALA A 115 -0.93 -12.45 -10.84
CA ALA A 115 -1.43 -11.57 -11.87
C ALA A 115 -2.78 -11.00 -11.39
N ILE A 116 -2.90 -9.68 -11.39
CA ILE A 116 -4.09 -8.95 -10.94
C ILE A 116 -4.74 -8.25 -12.15
N GLU A 117 -6.06 -8.38 -12.27
CA GLU A 117 -6.90 -7.80 -13.33
C GLU A 117 -7.76 -6.62 -12.82
N ASP A 118 -8.51 -5.96 -13.72
CA ASP A 118 -9.35 -4.81 -13.35
C ASP A 118 -10.45 -5.21 -12.37
N GLY A 119 -10.45 -4.60 -11.19
CA GLY A 119 -11.44 -4.83 -10.14
C GLY A 119 -11.02 -5.86 -9.09
N ASP A 120 -9.86 -6.50 -9.23
CA ASP A 120 -9.35 -7.48 -8.26
C ASP A 120 -8.94 -6.84 -6.92
N VAL A 121 -9.04 -7.64 -5.87
CA VAL A 121 -8.59 -7.28 -4.52
C VAL A 121 -7.51 -8.24 -4.04
N VAL A 122 -6.40 -7.68 -3.55
CA VAL A 122 -5.36 -8.44 -2.85
C VAL A 122 -5.38 -8.07 -1.36
N LEU A 123 -5.27 -9.10 -0.51
CA LEU A 123 -5.09 -8.96 0.92
C LEU A 123 -3.61 -9.12 1.27
N VAL A 124 -3.09 -8.21 2.09
CA VAL A 124 -1.71 -8.25 2.59
C VAL A 124 -1.76 -8.47 4.10
N PRO A 125 -1.76 -9.74 4.56
CA PRO A 125 -1.80 -10.05 5.98
C PRO A 125 -0.45 -9.84 6.66
N LYS A 126 0.65 -9.91 5.91
CA LYS A 126 2.03 -9.70 6.35
C LYS A 126 2.99 -9.60 5.17
N GLY A 127 4.21 -9.17 5.46
CA GLY A 127 5.32 -9.14 4.52
C GLY A 127 5.34 -7.92 3.59
N TYR A 128 6.30 -7.96 2.69
CA TYR A 128 6.52 -6.98 1.64
C TYR A 128 5.55 -7.19 0.48
N HIS A 129 5.06 -6.10 -0.10
CA HIS A 129 3.93 -6.15 -1.04
C HIS A 129 4.07 -5.21 -2.25
N PRO A 130 5.15 -5.29 -3.05
CA PRO A 130 5.34 -4.44 -4.22
C PRO A 130 4.37 -4.75 -5.37
N CYS A 131 4.06 -3.73 -6.16
CA CYS A 131 3.29 -3.84 -7.41
C CYS A 131 4.15 -3.46 -8.62
N ALA A 132 3.94 -4.15 -9.74
CA ALA A 132 4.58 -3.88 -11.03
C ALA A 132 3.52 -3.76 -12.11
N ALA A 133 3.36 -2.55 -12.65
CA ALA A 133 2.44 -2.29 -13.76
C ALA A 133 3.05 -2.78 -15.07
N CYS A 134 2.27 -3.48 -15.89
CA CYS A 134 2.71 -3.86 -17.23
C CYS A 134 2.80 -2.64 -18.15
N HIS A 135 3.73 -2.68 -19.11
CA HIS A 135 3.86 -1.61 -20.11
C HIS A 135 2.54 -1.42 -20.87
N GLY A 136 2.10 -0.16 -21.00
CA GLY A 136 0.86 0.21 -21.70
C GLY A 136 -0.42 0.11 -20.84
N TYR A 137 -0.32 -0.31 -19.58
CA TYR A 137 -1.45 -0.39 -18.66
C TYR A 137 -1.16 0.37 -17.37
N ASP A 138 -1.79 1.54 -17.20
CA ASP A 138 -1.69 2.28 -15.95
C ASP A 138 -2.44 1.51 -14.86
N LEU A 139 -1.79 1.33 -13.72
CA LEU A 139 -2.34 0.66 -12.55
C LEU A 139 -2.79 1.71 -11.55
N TYR A 140 -4.04 1.61 -11.12
CA TYR A 140 -4.56 2.32 -9.96
C TYR A 140 -4.81 1.31 -8.83
N TYR A 141 -4.59 1.71 -7.59
CA TYR A 141 -5.14 0.98 -6.46
C TYR A 141 -5.59 1.88 -5.32
N LEU A 142 -6.67 1.46 -4.65
CA LEU A 142 -7.16 2.02 -3.39
C LEU A 142 -6.71 1.11 -2.25
N ASN A 143 -5.93 1.66 -1.31
CA ASN A 143 -5.53 0.98 -0.10
C ASN A 143 -6.41 1.33 1.09
N VAL A 144 -6.68 0.32 1.89
CA VAL A 144 -7.29 0.47 3.22
C VAL A 144 -6.42 -0.25 4.22
N MET A 145 -5.99 0.49 5.24
CA MET A 145 -5.19 -0.02 6.35
C MET A 145 -5.86 0.22 7.69
N ALA A 146 -5.70 -0.74 8.59
CA ALA A 146 -6.07 -0.61 10.00
C ALA A 146 -5.26 -1.58 10.87
N GLY A 147 -5.13 -1.25 12.15
CA GLY A 147 -4.43 -2.08 13.14
C GLY A 147 -4.71 -1.60 14.56
N PRO A 148 -4.12 -2.23 15.59
CA PRO A 148 -4.37 -1.91 16.99
C PRO A 148 -3.92 -0.49 17.35
N LYS A 149 -2.97 0.08 16.60
CA LYS A 149 -2.53 1.46 16.71
C LYS A 149 -2.60 2.12 15.34
N ARG A 150 -3.32 3.24 15.23
CA ARG A 150 -3.46 4.00 13.98
C ARG A 150 -2.21 4.87 13.73
N THR A 151 -1.12 4.22 13.36
CA THR A 151 0.16 4.87 13.05
C THR A 151 0.82 4.14 11.89
N TRP A 152 1.30 4.86 10.88
CA TRP A 152 1.97 4.26 9.72
C TRP A 152 3.49 4.30 9.91
N LYS A 153 4.05 3.19 10.39
CA LYS A 153 5.50 2.96 10.50
C LYS A 153 5.84 1.66 9.80
N PHE A 154 6.56 1.76 8.69
CA PHE A 154 6.94 0.63 7.88
C PHE A 154 8.46 0.38 7.92
N HIS A 155 8.83 -0.87 7.64
CA HIS A 155 10.19 -1.31 7.48
C HIS A 155 10.44 -1.67 6.02
N ASN A 156 11.52 -1.15 5.42
CA ASN A 156 11.91 -1.51 4.05
C ASN A 156 12.65 -2.85 4.03
N ALA A 157 12.52 -3.61 2.95
CA ALA A 157 13.35 -4.78 2.72
C ALA A 157 14.83 -4.37 2.65
N ALA A 158 15.66 -4.93 3.55
CA ALA A 158 17.05 -4.55 3.73
C ALA A 158 17.87 -4.65 2.43
N GLU A 159 17.62 -5.69 1.62
CA GLU A 159 18.29 -5.92 0.33
C GLU A 159 17.96 -4.87 -0.74
N HIS A 160 16.94 -4.03 -0.51
CA HIS A 160 16.46 -3.01 -1.43
C HIS A 160 16.66 -1.58 -0.90
N GLU A 161 17.17 -1.40 0.33
CA GLU A 161 17.36 -0.08 0.95
C GLU A 161 18.30 0.86 0.17
N TRP A 162 19.23 0.30 -0.62
CA TRP A 162 20.13 1.10 -1.45
C TRP A 162 19.39 2.01 -2.44
N LEU A 163 18.15 1.64 -2.82
CA LEU A 163 17.28 2.45 -3.68
C LEU A 163 16.77 3.73 -3.00
N MET A 164 16.72 3.78 -1.66
CA MET A 164 16.27 4.97 -0.92
C MET A 164 17.32 6.10 -0.94
N LYS A 165 18.57 5.78 -1.28
CA LYS A 165 19.69 6.74 -1.32
C LYS A 165 19.95 7.30 -2.73
N ALA A 166 19.17 6.89 -3.73
CA ALA A 166 19.38 7.17 -5.15
C ALA A 166 18.58 8.37 -5.72
#